data_AF-Q47QU7-F1
#
_entry.id   AF-Q47QU7-F1
#
_cell.length_a   1.000
_cell.length_b   1.000
_cell.length_c   1.000
_cell.angle_alpha   90.00
_cell.angle_beta   90.00
_cell.angle_gamma   90.00
#
_symmetry.space_group_name_H-M   'P 1'
#
loop_
_entity.id
_entity.type
_entity.pdbx_description
1 polymer ?
#
loop_
_entity_poly.entity_id
_entity_poly.type
_entity_poly.pdbx_seq_one_letter_code
_entity_poly.pdbx_strand_id
1 'polypeptide(L)'
;MNAPQPRESPAFRRGEEVNKHLTAVEHDWVMWAYRGETGPRRERQVRITADDTVAQAVAAYREMAQRTTEIALACDDLHRPGVRSLREHGPAPSLRWVLVHLVEETARHAGHADILREQIDGAVGR
;
A
#
# COMPACT_ATOMS: atom_id res chain seq x y z
N MET A 1 17.46 28.62 29.40
CA MET A 1 16.15 28.73 28.72
C MET A 1 16.12 27.67 27.63
N ASN A 2 15.41 26.57 27.87
CA ASN A 2 15.30 25.49 26.89
C ASN A 2 14.08 25.81 26.01
N ALA A 3 14.29 25.94 24.70
CA ALA A 3 13.20 26.20 23.77
C ALA A 3 12.22 25.00 23.79
N PRO A 4 10.90 25.23 23.78
CA PRO A 4 9.94 24.13 23.69
C PRO A 4 10.10 23.44 22.32
N GLN A 5 10.28 22.12 22.34
CA GLN A 5 10.23 21.32 21.12
C GLN A 5 8.82 21.40 20.51
N PRO A 6 8.71 21.52 19.17
CA PRO A 6 7.41 21.59 18.50
C PRO A 6 6.63 20.30 18.77
N ARG A 7 5.41 20.43 19.30
CA ARG A 7 4.51 19.30 19.48
C ARG A 7 3.97 18.86 18.12
N GLU A 8 4.37 17.67 17.68
CA GLU A 8 3.84 17.06 16.47
C GLU A 8 2.32 16.89 16.59
N SER A 9 1.59 17.46 15.63
CA SER A 9 0.12 17.48 15.65
C SER A 9 -0.46 16.13 15.22
N PRO A 10 -1.66 15.75 15.73
CA PRO A 10 -2.36 14.51 15.37
C PRO A 10 -2.56 14.28 13.87
N ALA A 11 -2.53 15.36 13.06
CA ALA A 11 -2.64 15.30 11.60
C ALA A 11 -1.47 14.56 10.93
N PHE A 12 -0.27 14.54 11.53
CA PHE A 12 0.92 13.87 10.99
C PHE A 12 0.75 12.34 10.93
N ARG A 13 -0.09 11.76 11.81
CA ARG A 13 -0.33 10.30 11.87
C ARG A 13 -1.10 9.71 10.69
N ARG A 14 -1.68 10.53 9.79
CA ARG A 14 -2.54 10.03 8.70
C ARG A 14 -1.80 9.69 7.41
N GLY A 15 -0.59 10.22 7.19
CA GLY A 15 0.19 9.96 5.96
C GLY A 15 0.91 8.61 5.95
N GLU A 16 1.36 8.14 7.12
CA GLU A 16 2.06 6.85 7.29
C GLU A 16 1.12 5.66 7.08
N GLU A 17 -0.15 5.84 7.46
CA GLU A 17 -1.20 4.84 7.23
C GLU A 17 -1.35 4.49 5.75
N VAL A 18 -1.21 5.47 4.85
CA VAL A 18 -1.37 5.24 3.41
C VAL A 18 -0.31 4.29 2.86
N ASN A 19 0.99 4.55 3.11
CA ASN A 19 2.06 3.71 2.56
C ASN A 19 2.06 2.32 3.19
N LYS A 20 1.83 2.20 4.52
CA LYS A 20 1.74 0.88 5.17
C LYS A 20 0.52 0.10 4.69
N HIS A 21 -0.61 0.77 4.48
CA HIS A 21 -1.80 0.15 3.90
C HIS A 21 -1.54 -0.35 2.47
N LEU A 22 -1.03 0.50 1.58
CA LEU A 22 -0.73 0.11 0.19
C LEU A 22 0.27 -1.05 0.12
N THR A 23 1.32 -1.04 0.94
CA THR A 23 2.27 -2.15 1.06
C THR A 23 1.55 -3.46 1.44
N ALA A 24 0.62 -3.40 2.39
CA ALA A 24 -0.07 -4.57 2.88
C ALA A 24 -1.13 -5.10 1.91
N VAL A 25 -1.86 -4.21 1.23
CA VAL A 25 -2.81 -4.54 0.16
C VAL A 25 -2.08 -5.23 -1.00
N GLU A 26 -0.96 -4.65 -1.44
CA GLU A 26 -0.17 -5.20 -2.53
C GLU A 26 0.43 -6.57 -2.18
N HIS A 27 0.95 -6.72 -0.96
CA HIS A 27 1.38 -8.02 -0.46
C HIS A 27 0.24 -9.06 -0.48
N ASP A 28 -0.93 -8.70 0.05
CA ASP A 28 -2.05 -9.64 0.14
C ASP A 28 -2.54 -10.08 -1.24
N TRP A 29 -2.63 -9.17 -2.21
CA TRP A 29 -3.04 -9.50 -3.57
C TRP A 29 -1.99 -10.28 -4.35
N VAL A 30 -0.72 -9.87 -4.28
CA VAL A 30 0.34 -10.44 -5.13
C VAL A 30 0.95 -11.69 -4.48
N MET A 31 1.43 -11.57 -3.25
CA MET A 31 2.17 -12.64 -2.59
C MET A 31 1.21 -13.69 -2.03
N TRP A 32 0.21 -13.25 -1.25
CA TRP A 32 -0.68 -14.18 -0.57
C TRP A 32 -1.75 -14.76 -1.52
N ALA A 33 -2.41 -13.93 -2.32
CA ALA A 33 -3.52 -14.39 -3.18
C ALA A 33 -3.04 -14.95 -4.51
N TYR A 34 -2.26 -14.18 -5.28
CA TYR A 34 -1.82 -14.59 -6.61
C TYR A 34 -0.76 -15.69 -6.57
N ARG A 35 0.34 -15.49 -5.81
CA ARG A 35 1.46 -16.46 -5.70
C ARG A 35 1.17 -17.61 -4.74
N GLY A 36 0.24 -17.44 -3.81
CA GLY A 36 -0.12 -18.47 -2.84
C GLY A 36 0.85 -18.60 -1.66
N GLU A 37 1.68 -17.59 -1.37
CA GLU A 37 2.62 -17.59 -0.25
C GLU A 37 1.90 -17.92 1.07
N THR A 38 2.60 -18.66 1.94
CA THR A 38 2.08 -19.06 3.26
C THR A 38 2.24 -17.95 4.28
N GLY A 39 1.35 -17.92 5.28
CA GLY A 39 1.37 -16.93 6.35
C GLY A 39 0.10 -16.10 6.39
N PRO A 40 0.00 -15.17 7.35
CA PRO A 40 -1.19 -14.37 7.52
C PRO A 40 -1.26 -13.22 6.49
N ARG A 41 -2.48 -12.77 6.25
CA ARG A 41 -2.76 -11.51 5.56
C ARG A 41 -2.22 -10.32 6.36
N ARG A 42 -1.54 -9.40 5.68
CA ARG A 42 -0.90 -8.23 6.28
C ARG A 42 -1.84 -7.05 6.42
N GLU A 43 -2.82 -6.90 5.52
CA GLU A 43 -3.70 -5.73 5.52
C GLU A 43 -4.45 -5.59 6.84
N ARG A 44 -4.98 -6.71 7.37
CA ARG A 44 -5.69 -6.75 8.66
C ARG A 44 -4.80 -6.52 9.88
N GLN A 45 -3.49 -6.43 9.69
CA GLN A 45 -2.50 -6.31 10.77
C GLN A 45 -1.81 -4.95 10.76
N VAL A 46 -2.11 -4.07 9.80
CA VAL A 46 -1.51 -2.74 9.73
C VAL A 46 -1.84 -1.98 11.02
N ARG A 47 -0.78 -1.53 11.70
CA ARG A 47 -0.83 -0.67 12.88
C ARG A 47 0.25 0.38 12.77
N ILE A 48 -0.04 1.58 13.25
CA ILE A 48 0.94 2.64 13.44
C ILE A 48 1.44 2.59 14.88
N THR A 49 2.75 2.67 15.04
CA THR A 49 3.47 2.61 16.30
C THR A 49 4.36 3.84 16.43
N ALA A 50 4.83 4.12 17.64
CA ALA A 50 5.70 5.28 17.89
C ALA A 50 7.06 5.18 17.18
N ASP A 51 7.47 3.97 16.78
CA ASP A 51 8.74 3.71 16.10
C ASP A 51 8.64 3.78 14.57
N ASP A 52 7.43 4.00 14.04
CA ASP A 52 7.23 4.12 12.61
C ASP A 52 7.74 5.47 12.10
N THR A 53 8.32 5.44 10.89
CA THR A 53 8.70 6.64 10.18
C THR A 53 8.19 6.60 8.74
N VAL A 54 7.87 7.77 8.20
CA VAL A 54 7.53 7.95 6.78
C VAL A 54 8.57 7.31 5.86
N ALA A 55 9.86 7.48 6.15
CA ALA A 55 10.94 6.93 5.32
C ALA A 55 10.90 5.40 5.24
N GLN A 56 10.67 4.72 6.37
CA GLN A 56 10.50 3.27 6.40
C GLN A 56 9.24 2.83 5.67
N ALA A 57 8.12 3.52 5.85
CA ALA A 57 6.87 3.18 5.17
C ALA A 57 7.00 3.32 3.64
N VAL A 58 7.65 4.37 3.16
CA VAL A 58 7.94 4.57 1.73
C VAL A 58 8.90 3.52 1.19
N ALA A 59 9.97 3.19 1.94
CA ALA A 59 10.91 2.15 1.54
C ALA A 59 10.23 0.79 1.43
N ALA A 60 9.41 0.41 2.42
CA ALA A 60 8.67 -0.85 2.42
C ALA A 60 7.69 -0.94 1.23
N TYR A 61 7.01 0.15 0.89
CA TYR A 61 6.13 0.19 -0.27
C TYR A 61 6.91 0.01 -1.58
N ARG A 62 8.03 0.71 -1.75
CA ARG A 62 8.90 0.58 -2.93
C ARG A 62 9.46 -0.83 -3.08
N GLU A 63 9.90 -1.45 -1.99
CA GLU A 63 10.37 -2.84 -2.00
C GLU A 63 9.27 -3.81 -2.43
N MET A 64 8.03 -3.62 -1.96
CA MET A 64 6.90 -4.45 -2.37
C MET A 64 6.57 -4.24 -3.86
N ALA A 65 6.49 -2.99 -4.31
CA ALA A 65 6.26 -2.65 -5.72
C ALA A 65 7.32 -3.23 -6.66
N GLN A 66 8.59 -3.26 -6.23
CA GLN A 66 9.67 -3.90 -6.97
C GLN A 66 9.41 -5.41 -7.12
N ARG A 67 9.05 -6.11 -6.05
CA ARG A 67 8.72 -7.55 -6.11
C ARG A 67 7.53 -7.82 -7.03
N THR A 68 6.49 -6.98 -6.98
CA THR A 68 5.35 -7.07 -7.90
C THR A 68 5.80 -6.91 -9.35
N THR A 69 6.69 -5.94 -9.61
CA THR A 69 7.25 -5.71 -10.94
C THR A 69 8.03 -6.92 -11.45
N GLU A 70 8.89 -7.51 -10.62
CA GLU A 70 9.63 -8.73 -10.95
C GLU A 70 8.70 -9.90 -11.28
N ILE A 71 7.62 -10.08 -10.50
CA ILE A 71 6.61 -11.11 -10.75
C ILE A 71 5.85 -10.86 -12.06
N ALA A 72 5.47 -9.61 -12.33
CA ALA A 72 4.76 -9.25 -13.55
C ALA A 72 5.63 -9.47 -14.79
N LEU A 73 6.92 -9.09 -14.75
CA LEU A 73 7.86 -9.27 -15.85
C LEU A 73 8.22 -10.74 -16.10
N ALA A 74 8.21 -11.57 -15.05
CA ALA A 74 8.45 -13.01 -15.16
C ALA A 74 7.20 -13.82 -15.55
N CYS A 75 6.02 -13.19 -15.63
CA CYS A 75 4.77 -13.87 -15.97
C CYS A 75 4.64 -14.06 -17.49
N ASP A 76 4.48 -15.30 -17.91
CA ASP A 76 4.25 -15.69 -19.31
C ASP A 76 2.82 -15.42 -19.78
N ASP A 77 1.84 -15.56 -18.88
CA ASP A 77 0.43 -15.26 -19.16
C ASP A 77 -0.22 -14.42 -18.05
N LEU A 78 -0.51 -13.14 -18.34
CA LEU A 78 -1.20 -12.23 -17.44
C LEU A 78 -2.68 -12.59 -17.21
N HIS A 79 -3.28 -13.46 -18.02
CA HIS A 79 -4.65 -13.94 -17.84
C HIS A 79 -4.75 -15.15 -16.88
N ARG A 80 -3.62 -15.77 -16.52
CA ARG A 80 -3.58 -16.86 -15.55
C ARG A 80 -4.14 -16.41 -14.19
N PRO A 81 -5.13 -17.15 -13.62
CA PRO A 81 -5.68 -16.83 -12.30
C PRO A 81 -4.66 -17.09 -11.18
N GLY A 82 -4.83 -16.36 -10.08
CA GLY A 82 -4.09 -16.59 -8.84
C GLY A 82 -4.50 -17.87 -8.11
N VAL A 83 -3.78 -18.19 -7.03
CA VAL A 83 -4.05 -19.37 -6.19
C VAL A 83 -5.30 -19.18 -5.32
N ARG A 84 -5.55 -17.95 -4.85
CA ARG A 84 -6.66 -17.62 -3.93
C ARG A 84 -7.39 -16.36 -4.40
N SER A 85 -8.64 -16.21 -3.97
CA SER A 85 -9.41 -14.99 -4.17
C SER A 85 -9.48 -14.19 -2.87
N LEU A 86 -9.23 -12.88 -2.95
CA LEU A 86 -9.58 -11.93 -1.90
C LEU A 86 -10.93 -11.24 -2.17
N ARG A 87 -11.55 -11.51 -3.31
CA ARG A 87 -12.89 -11.04 -3.64
C ARG A 87 -13.89 -11.84 -2.82
N GLU A 88 -14.94 -11.17 -2.35
CA GLU A 88 -16.01 -11.81 -1.57
C GLU A 88 -16.70 -12.94 -2.34
N HIS A 89 -16.86 -12.75 -3.66
CA HIS A 89 -17.47 -13.73 -4.55
C HIS A 89 -16.68 -13.88 -5.84
N GLY A 90 -16.63 -15.11 -6.34
CA GLY A 90 -16.04 -15.45 -7.63
C GLY A 90 -14.64 -16.06 -7.56
N PRO A 91 -14.13 -16.55 -8.70
CA PRO A 91 -12.83 -17.19 -8.78
C PRO A 91 -11.69 -16.22 -8.49
N ALA A 92 -10.51 -16.77 -8.21
CA ALA A 92 -9.28 -15.99 -8.09
C ALA A 92 -9.05 -15.17 -9.38
N PRO A 93 -8.81 -13.85 -9.27
CA PRO A 93 -8.58 -13.02 -10.43
C PRO A 93 -7.23 -13.32 -11.10
N SER A 94 -7.09 -12.90 -12.35
CA SER A 94 -5.83 -12.98 -13.09
C SER A 94 -4.82 -11.94 -12.63
N LEU A 95 -3.54 -12.13 -12.99
CA LEU A 95 -2.50 -11.13 -12.68
C LEU A 95 -2.81 -9.77 -13.30
N ARG A 96 -3.33 -9.76 -14.54
CA ARG A 96 -3.82 -8.54 -15.20
C ARG A 96 -4.82 -7.79 -14.33
N TRP A 97 -5.83 -8.49 -13.82
CA TRP A 97 -6.85 -7.87 -12.98
C TRP A 97 -6.25 -7.35 -11.68
N VAL A 98 -5.38 -8.14 -11.04
CA VAL A 98 -4.69 -7.74 -9.80
C VAL A 98 -3.89 -6.45 -10.02
N LEU A 99 -3.10 -6.36 -11.08
CA LEU A 99 -2.30 -5.16 -11.37
C LEU A 99 -3.16 -3.92 -11.60
N VAL A 100 -4.27 -4.04 -12.33
CA VAL A 100 -5.21 -2.93 -12.54
C VAL A 100 -5.83 -2.49 -11.22
N HIS A 101 -6.25 -3.45 -10.39
CA HIS A 101 -6.79 -3.16 -9.07
C HIS A 101 -5.77 -2.40 -8.19
N LEU A 102 -4.50 -2.80 -8.20
CA LEU A 102 -3.45 -2.10 -7.45
C LEU A 102 -3.22 -0.66 -7.93
N VAL A 103 -3.34 -0.40 -9.24
CA VAL A 103 -3.30 0.97 -9.78
C VAL A 103 -4.47 1.79 -9.25
N GLU A 104 -5.68 1.24 -9.24
CA GLU A 104 -6.87 1.91 -8.71
C GLU A 104 -6.77 2.19 -7.20
N GLU A 105 -6.31 1.22 -6.41
CA GLU A 105 -6.01 1.38 -4.98
C GLU A 105 -5.02 2.52 -4.76
N THR A 106 -3.88 2.47 -5.46
CA THR A 106 -2.82 3.47 -5.35
C THR A 106 -3.33 4.86 -5.71
N ALA A 107 -4.07 5.00 -6.81
CA ALA A 107 -4.61 6.28 -7.26
C ALA A 107 -5.61 6.88 -6.24
N ARG A 108 -6.51 6.06 -5.69
CA ARG A 108 -7.46 6.52 -4.66
C ARG A 108 -6.74 7.04 -3.42
N HIS A 109 -5.75 6.30 -2.95
CA HIS A 109 -5.01 6.66 -1.75
C HIS A 109 -4.05 7.83 -1.98
N ALA A 110 -3.49 7.98 -3.18
CA ALA A 110 -2.72 9.16 -3.57
C ALA A 110 -3.60 10.42 -3.54
N GLY A 111 -4.84 10.35 -4.04
CA GLY A 111 -5.79 11.45 -3.94
C GLY A 111 -6.12 11.84 -2.50
N HIS A 112 -6.34 10.87 -1.61
CA HIS A 112 -6.52 11.15 -0.18
C HIS A 112 -5.28 11.79 0.46
N ALA A 113 -4.09 11.31 0.11
CA ALA A 113 -2.83 11.85 0.62
C ALA A 113 -2.61 13.30 0.14
N ASP A 114 -2.98 13.61 -1.10
CA ASP A 114 -2.88 14.98 -1.62
C ASP A 114 -3.82 15.93 -0.87
N ILE A 115 -5.08 15.57 -0.64
CA ILE A 115 -6.01 16.37 0.18
C ILE A 115 -5.43 16.63 1.57
N LEU A 116 -4.84 15.62 2.22
CA LEU A 116 -4.20 15.78 3.52
C LEU A 116 -3.00 16.73 3.47
N ARG A 117 -2.18 16.62 2.42
CA ARG A 117 -1.05 17.53 2.18
C ARG A 117 -1.55 18.97 2.01
N GLU A 118 -2.55 19.20 1.16
CA GLU A 118 -3.17 20.51 0.93
C GLU A 118 -3.69 21.15 2.21
N GLN A 119 -4.29 20.35 3.11
CA GLN A 119 -4.76 20.82 4.42
C GLN A 119 -3.61 21.20 5.38
N ILE A 120 -2.43 20.60 5.21
CA ILE A 120 -1.27 20.84 6.07
C ILE A 120 -0.47 22.04 5.59
N ASP A 121 -0.22 22.16 4.27
CA ASP A 121 0.66 23.18 3.70
C ASP A 121 -0.09 24.37 3.06
N GLY A 122 -1.40 24.27 2.87
CA GLY A 122 -2.25 25.31 2.28
C GLY A 122 -2.09 25.50 0.76
N ALA A 123 -1.30 24.67 0.08
CA ALA A 123 -1.04 24.77 -1.35
C ALA A 123 -1.87 23.74 -2.13
N VAL A 124 -2.64 24.17 -3.14
CA VAL A 124 -3.53 23.31 -3.95
C VAL A 124 -2.91 22.90 -5.30
N GLY A 125 -3.20 21.68 -5.75
CA GLY A 125 -2.98 21.19 -7.13
C GLY A 125 -1.54 21.19 -7.67
N ARG A 126 -0.92 20.00 -7.80
CA ARG A 126 0.37 19.79 -8.48
C ARG A 126 0.30 18.68 -9.52
#